data_AF-A0A348ZX55-F1
#
_entry.id   AF-A0A348ZX55-F1
#
_cell.length_a   1.000
_cell.length_b   1.000
_cell.length_c   1.000
_cell.angle_alpha   90.00
_cell.angle_beta   90.00
_cell.angle_gamma   90.00
#
_symmetry.space_group_name_H-M   'P 1'
#
loop_
_entity.id
_entity.type
_entity.pdbx_description
1 polymer ?
#
loop_
_entity_poly.entity_id
_entity_poly.type
_entity_poly.pdbx_seq_one_letter_code
_entity_poly.pdbx_strand_id
1 'polypeptide(L)'
;EQIIAWDPDYIVVGPLTPVGLVIDDPRWKGVKAVSDKKILPSPEGVFIWSHGSSEAFLLVMWLAKTLHPDLFRDLDVVREVRDYYRKFYHYPLTAEEARLILAHQPPK
;
A
#
# COMPACT_ATOMS: atom_id res chain seq x y z
N GLU A 1 4.79 4.18 -23.41
CA GLU A 1 5.95 3.40 -23.90
C GLU A 1 7.00 3.16 -22.82
N GLN A 2 7.35 4.14 -21.97
CA GLN A 2 8.40 3.97 -20.94
C GLN A 2 8.11 2.91 -19.86
N ILE A 3 6.88 2.82 -19.32
CA ILE A 3 6.56 1.84 -18.26
C ILE A 3 6.74 0.40 -18.75
N ILE A 4 6.39 0.12 -20.00
CA ILE A 4 6.59 -1.19 -20.62
C ILE A 4 8.10 -1.48 -20.75
N ALA A 5 8.90 -0.48 -21.10
CA ALA A 5 10.35 -0.61 -21.19
C ALA A 5 11.03 -0.78 -19.81
N TRP A 6 10.46 -0.22 -18.74
CA TRP A 6 10.97 -0.41 -17.38
C TRP A 6 10.64 -1.77 -16.79
N ASP A 7 9.56 -2.41 -17.26
CA ASP A 7 9.07 -3.71 -16.82
C ASP A 7 9.11 -3.92 -15.28
N PRO A 8 8.40 -3.09 -14.52
CA PRO A 8 8.47 -3.13 -13.06
C PRO A 8 7.94 -4.45 -12.48
N ASP A 9 8.58 -4.91 -11.39
CA ASP A 9 8.10 -6.03 -10.59
C ASP A 9 6.83 -5.69 -9.78
N TYR A 10 6.68 -4.43 -9.38
CA TYR A 10 5.56 -3.93 -8.59
C TYR A 10 5.10 -2.57 -9.11
N ILE A 11 3.79 -2.33 -9.10
CA ILE A 11 3.21 -1.01 -9.34
C ILE A 11 2.37 -0.66 -8.12
N VAL A 12 2.67 0.49 -7.50
CA VAL A 12 1.84 1.05 -6.44
C VAL A 12 0.94 2.13 -7.05
N VAL A 13 -0.36 1.97 -6.85
CA VAL A 13 -1.38 2.83 -7.43
C VAL A 13 -1.85 3.82 -6.37
N GLY A 14 -1.92 5.10 -6.74
CA GLY A 14 -2.44 6.14 -5.86
C GLY A 14 -3.94 5.95 -5.56
N PRO A 15 -4.46 6.58 -4.50
CA PRO A 15 -5.80 6.32 -3.96
C PRO A 15 -6.95 6.67 -4.92
N LEU A 16 -6.73 7.60 -5.84
CA LEU A 16 -7.76 8.04 -6.80
C LEU A 16 -7.84 7.16 -8.05
N THR A 17 -6.97 6.16 -8.18
CA THR A 17 -6.92 5.30 -9.37
C THR A 17 -7.33 3.88 -8.97
N PRO A 18 -8.50 3.40 -9.42
CA PRO A 18 -8.88 2.01 -9.25
C PRO A 18 -7.83 1.11 -9.89
N VAL A 19 -7.40 0.07 -9.16
CA VAL A 19 -6.43 -0.92 -9.65
C VAL A 19 -6.90 -1.58 -10.96
N GLY A 20 -8.22 -1.73 -11.14
CA GLY A 20 -8.81 -2.26 -12.38
C GLY A 20 -8.45 -1.46 -13.63
N LEU A 21 -8.28 -0.13 -13.54
CA LEU A 21 -7.86 0.68 -14.69
C LEU A 21 -6.47 0.30 -15.22
N VAL A 22 -5.61 -0.27 -14.37
CA VAL A 22 -4.28 -0.75 -14.76
C VAL A 22 -4.35 -2.19 -15.26
N ILE A 23 -5.09 -3.05 -14.55
CA ILE A 23 -5.20 -4.48 -14.88
C ILE A 23 -5.95 -4.72 -16.19
N ASP A 24 -7.02 -3.95 -16.42
CA ASP A 24 -7.91 -4.16 -17.57
C ASP A 24 -7.39 -3.49 -18.84
N ASP A 25 -6.38 -2.62 -18.74
CA ASP A 25 -5.78 -1.93 -19.88
C ASP A 25 -4.93 -2.88 -20.74
N PRO A 26 -5.32 -3.15 -22.01
CA PRO A 26 -4.56 -4.05 -22.88
C PRO A 26 -3.11 -3.64 -23.09
N ARG A 27 -2.79 -2.34 -22.95
CA ARG A 27 -1.43 -1.81 -23.14
C ARG A 27 -0.47 -2.28 -22.05
N TRP A 28 -0.98 -2.69 -20.88
CA TRP A 28 -0.17 -3.07 -19.72
C TRP A 28 -0.07 -4.59 -19.54
N LYS A 29 -0.77 -5.39 -20.36
CA LYS A 29 -0.79 -6.86 -20.24
C LYS A 29 0.60 -7.52 -20.32
N GLY A 30 1.55 -6.89 -21.01
CA GLY A 30 2.92 -7.38 -21.14
C GLY A 30 3.84 -7.00 -19.98
N VAL A 31 3.37 -6.19 -19.02
CA VAL A 31 4.18 -5.74 -17.88
C VAL A 31 4.16 -6.79 -16.78
N LYS A 32 5.33 -7.15 -16.25
CA LYS A 32 5.49 -8.19 -15.23
C LYS A 32 4.63 -7.97 -13.99
N ALA A 33 4.56 -6.75 -13.45
CA ALA A 33 3.69 -6.46 -12.31
C ALA A 33 2.20 -6.77 -12.58
N VAL A 34 1.73 -6.63 -13.83
CA VAL A 34 0.34 -6.95 -14.18
C VAL A 34 0.14 -8.46 -14.29
N SER A 35 1.05 -9.18 -14.95
CA SER A 35 0.98 -10.65 -15.07
C SER A 35 1.07 -11.33 -13.71
N ASP A 36 1.92 -10.81 -12.83
CA ASP A 36 2.17 -11.36 -11.49
C ASP A 36 1.13 -10.89 -10.46
N LYS A 37 0.15 -10.07 -10.86
CA LYS A 37 -0.86 -9.46 -9.99
C LYS A 37 -0.27 -8.64 -8.84
N LYS A 38 0.86 -7.97 -9.09
CA LYS A 38 1.58 -7.09 -8.17
C LYS A 38 1.25 -5.61 -8.39
N ILE A 39 -0.04 -5.34 -8.65
CA ILE A 39 -0.61 -4.00 -8.70
C ILE A 39 -1.26 -3.72 -7.36
N LEU A 40 -0.64 -2.85 -6.57
CA LEU A 40 -0.97 -2.65 -5.17
C LEU A 40 -1.63 -1.28 -4.97
N PRO A 41 -2.84 -1.21 -4.41
CA PRO A 41 -3.39 0.08 -4.00
C PRO A 41 -2.58 0.60 -2.79
N SER A 42 -2.21 1.88 -2.82
CA SER A 42 -1.55 2.51 -1.67
C SER A 42 -2.49 2.48 -0.46
N PRO A 43 -2.03 2.07 0.73
CA PRO A 43 -2.81 2.23 1.95
C PRO A 43 -3.28 3.67 2.16
N GLU A 44 -4.43 3.80 2.81
CA GLU A 44 -5.04 5.09 3.16
C GLU A 44 -5.60 5.02 4.57
N GLY A 45 -5.21 5.98 5.41
CA GLY A 45 -5.64 6.09 6.79
C GLY A 45 -6.63 7.23 6.98
N VAL A 46 -6.34 8.14 7.91
CA VAL A 46 -7.12 9.38 8.04
C VAL A 46 -6.91 10.28 6.83
N PHE A 47 -5.74 10.18 6.19
CA PHE A 47 -5.44 10.85 4.94
C PHE A 47 -4.63 9.92 4.01
N ILE A 48 -4.42 10.35 2.78
CA ILE A 48 -3.63 9.63 1.80
C ILE A 48 -2.16 9.61 2.24
N TRP A 49 -1.60 8.42 2.48
CA TRP A 49 -0.23 8.32 2.99
C TRP A 49 0.84 8.81 2.01
N SER A 50 0.57 8.76 0.70
CA SER A 50 1.51 9.21 -0.34
C SER A 50 1.55 10.73 -0.56
N HIS A 51 0.70 11.52 0.09
CA HIS A 51 0.58 12.97 -0.12
C HIS A 51 0.95 13.79 1.14
N GLY A 52 2.22 13.76 1.54
CA GLY A 52 2.73 14.60 2.64
C GLY A 52 1.97 14.45 3.96
N SER A 53 1.42 13.26 4.22
CA SER A 53 0.66 12.96 5.43
C SER A 53 1.60 12.81 6.63
N SER A 54 1.08 13.09 7.83
CA SER A 54 1.75 12.69 9.08
C SER A 54 1.95 11.17 9.17
N GLU A 55 1.18 10.40 8.40
CA GLU A 55 1.23 8.94 8.28
C GLU A 55 2.26 8.46 7.23
N ALA A 56 2.98 9.35 6.53
CA ALA A 56 3.85 8.97 5.41
C ALA A 56 4.95 7.95 5.77
N PHE A 57 5.40 7.90 7.03
CA PHE A 57 6.38 6.91 7.46
C PHE A 57 5.77 5.48 7.52
N LEU A 58 4.47 5.34 7.75
CA LEU A 58 3.76 4.04 7.70
C LEU A 58 3.76 3.50 6.27
N LEU A 59 3.69 4.37 5.25
CA LEU A 59 3.83 3.97 3.85
C LEU A 59 5.22 3.37 3.57
N VAL A 60 6.28 3.97 4.11
CA VAL A 60 7.64 3.44 3.94
C VAL A 60 7.78 2.06 4.59
N MET A 61 7.22 1.86 5.79
CA MET A 61 7.21 0.55 6.46
C MET A 61 6.42 -0.50 5.66
N TRP A 62 5.25 -0.11 5.14
CA TRP A 62 4.44 -0.99 4.30
C TRP A 62 5.16 -1.35 3.00
N LEU A 63 5.82 -0.39 2.33
CA LEU A 63 6.63 -0.64 1.13
C LEU A 63 7.78 -1.59 1.44
N ALA A 64 8.53 -1.34 2.52
CA ALA A 64 9.65 -2.17 2.93
C ALA A 64 9.22 -3.63 3.15
N LYS A 65 8.14 -3.85 3.92
CA LYS A 65 7.61 -5.20 4.16
C LYS A 65 7.06 -5.86 2.90
N THR A 66 6.38 -5.10 2.05
CA THR A 66 5.71 -5.62 0.85
C THR A 66 6.70 -6.00 -0.24
N LEU A 67 7.74 -5.18 -0.45
CA LEU A 67 8.73 -5.39 -1.49
C LEU A 67 9.82 -6.38 -1.07
N HIS A 68 10.15 -6.41 0.23
CA HIS A 68 11.24 -7.23 0.76
C HIS A 68 10.86 -7.95 2.07
N PRO A 69 9.84 -8.82 2.07
CA PRO A 69 9.35 -9.48 3.28
C PRO A 69 10.44 -10.29 4.01
N ASP A 70 11.41 -10.83 3.28
CA ASP A 70 12.54 -11.59 3.83
C ASP A 70 13.56 -10.72 4.61
N LEU A 71 13.74 -9.47 4.21
CA LEU A 71 14.61 -8.53 4.92
C LEU A 71 13.91 -7.91 6.12
N PHE A 72 12.59 -7.75 6.05
CA PHE A 72 11.77 -7.11 7.07
C PHE A 72 10.87 -8.11 7.80
N ARG A 73 11.36 -9.32 8.11
CA ARG A 73 10.57 -10.40 8.75
C ARG A 73 9.97 -9.97 10.08
N ASP A 74 10.73 -9.23 10.88
CA ASP A 74 10.34 -8.80 12.24
C ASP A 74 9.49 -7.52 12.26
N LEU A 75 9.31 -6.86 11.10
CA LEU A 75 8.46 -5.68 10.98
C LEU A 75 6.99 -6.10 10.98
N ASP A 76 6.27 -5.72 12.04
CA ASP A 76 4.82 -5.86 12.18
C ASP A 76 4.14 -4.53 11.87
N VAL A 77 3.85 -4.31 10.58
CA VAL A 77 3.21 -3.07 10.11
C VAL A 77 1.82 -2.88 10.75
N VAL A 78 1.10 -3.95 11.07
CA VAL A 78 -0.22 -3.87 11.72
C VAL A 78 -0.06 -3.26 13.13
N ARG A 79 0.95 -3.69 13.87
CA ARG A 79 1.25 -3.11 15.18
C ARG A 79 1.65 -1.64 15.06
N GLU A 80 2.54 -1.30 14.14
CA GLU A 80 3.02 0.09 13.96
C GLU A 80 1.86 1.05 13.64
N VAL A 81 0.91 0.65 12.77
CA VAL A 81 -0.29 1.45 12.48
C VAL A 81 -1.13 1.65 13.74
N ARG A 82 -1.39 0.60 14.51
CA ARG A 82 -2.20 0.70 15.73
C ARG A 82 -1.57 1.58 16.79
N ASP A 83 -0.25 1.47 16.97
CA ASP A 83 0.49 2.26 17.94
C ASP A 83 0.52 3.74 17.53
N TYR A 84 0.63 4.04 16.23
CA TYR A 84 0.50 5.40 15.72
C TYR A 84 -0.88 5.99 16.01
N TYR A 85 -1.96 5.29 15.64
CA TYR A 85 -3.33 5.74 15.86
C TYR A 85 -3.63 5.97 17.35
N ARG A 86 -3.16 5.07 18.22
CA ARG A 86 -3.28 5.24 19.67
C ARG A 86 -2.53 6.47 20.16
N LYS A 87 -1.30 6.68 19.70
CA LYS A 87 -0.40 7.73 20.20
C LYS A 87 -0.83 9.12 19.74
N PHE A 88 -1.17 9.27 18.47
CA PHE A 88 -1.37 10.60 17.86
C PHE A 88 -2.85 10.95 17.65
N TYR A 89 -3.72 9.96 17.47
CA TYR A 89 -5.15 10.19 17.29
C TYR A 89 -5.98 9.78 18.51
N HIS A 90 -5.35 9.25 19.55
CA HIS A 90 -6.02 8.71 20.73
C HIS A 90 -7.11 7.67 20.40
N TYR A 91 -6.94 6.98 19.27
CA TYR A 91 -7.92 6.02 18.77
C TYR A 91 -7.38 4.59 18.94
N PRO A 92 -8.06 3.72 19.70
CA PRO A 92 -7.61 2.35 19.94
C PRO A 92 -7.94 1.43 18.77
N LEU A 93 -7.29 1.65 17.62
CA LEU A 93 -7.48 0.88 16.39
C LEU A 93 -7.27 -0.63 16.64
N THR A 94 -8.25 -1.42 16.23
CA THR A 94 -8.17 -2.88 16.26
C THR A 94 -7.17 -3.39 15.21
N ALA A 95 -6.73 -4.64 15.38
CA ALA A 95 -5.89 -5.28 14.36
C ALA A 95 -6.63 -5.46 13.03
N GLU A 96 -7.95 -5.56 13.05
CA GLU A 96 -8.74 -5.72 11.84
C GLU A 96 -8.88 -4.42 11.06
N GLU A 97 -9.21 -3.32 11.74
CA GLU A 97 -9.24 -1.99 11.11
C GLU A 97 -7.87 -1.60 10.53
N ALA A 98 -6.78 -1.92 11.25
CA ALA A 98 -5.44 -1.72 10.73
C ALA A 98 -5.17 -2.51 9.44
N ARG A 99 -5.64 -3.77 9.35
CA ARG A 99 -5.53 -4.55 8.11
C ARG A 99 -6.37 -3.99 6.98
N LEU A 100 -7.56 -3.47 7.28
CA LEU A 100 -8.41 -2.79 6.29
C LEU A 100 -7.70 -1.57 5.71
N ILE A 101 -7.15 -0.70 6.56
CA ILE A 101 -6.33 0.47 6.15
C ILE A 101 -5.18 0.03 5.24
N LEU A 102 -4.42 -1.00 5.63
CA LEU A 102 -3.30 -1.54 4.84
C LEU A 102 -3.73 -2.20 3.53
N ALA A 103 -5.00 -2.63 3.43
CA ALA A 103 -5.60 -3.19 2.24
C ALA A 103 -6.33 -2.14 1.38
N HIS A 104 -6.18 -0.84 1.71
CA HIS A 104 -6.90 0.26 1.06
C HIS A 104 -8.43 0.06 1.13
N GLN A 105 -8.92 -0.32 2.30
CA GLN A 105 -10.33 -0.47 2.60
C GLN A 105 -10.70 0.38 3.83
N PRO A 106 -11.91 0.96 3.87
CA PRO A 106 -12.32 1.75 5.00
C PRO A 106 -12.39 0.88 6.27
N PRO A 107 -11.83 1.34 7.42
CA PRO A 107 -12.01 0.67 8.71
C PRO A 107 -13.50 0.71 9.13
N LYS A 108 -13.92 -0.25 9.97
CA LYS A 108 -15.33 -0.43 10.37
C LYS A 108 -15.56 -0.13 11.84
#